data_AF-A0A1F3SXN7-F1
#
_entry.id   AF-A0A1F3SXN7-F1
#
_cell.length_a   1.000
_cell.length_b   1.000
_cell.length_c   1.000
_cell.angle_alpha   90.00
_cell.angle_beta   90.00
_cell.angle_gamma   90.00
#
_symmetry.space_group_name_H-M   'P 1'
#
loop_
_entity.id
_entity.type
_entity.pdbx_description
1 polymer ?
#
loop_
_entity_poly.entity_id
_entity_poly.type
_entity_poly.pdbx_seq_one_letter_code
_entity_poly.pdbx_strand_id
1 'polypeptide(L)'
;MFLYWLKIIIVYKLSHAAIVSTSAGRVSDIVITSREVVINYMIEEALVSPDAKSQKLALKPQDIKSAAFIRETTAALFETAIYLEAESFSETAVSEAVVESKAQDVIRKLKTNKDWKKLEVANREIKNILRRKLRAKDFIRFKIDSVAITITDQEAQDYFDNNRLKFENLNFSNFKENIKSYLTKQQADKRLKDWFELLQSKYRVHNFLAERSY
;
A
#
# COMPACT_ATOMS: atom_id res chain seq x y z
N MET A 1 40.97 54.27 -26.83
CA MET A 1 41.88 53.11 -26.89
C MET A 1 41.42 52.11 -25.83
N PHE A 2 40.87 50.98 -26.29
CA PHE A 2 40.64 49.68 -25.64
C PHE A 2 40.21 49.63 -24.15
N LEU A 3 38.97 49.26 -23.76
CA LEU A 3 38.15 48.06 -24.00
C LEU A 3 38.17 47.07 -22.81
N TYR A 4 36.95 46.71 -22.39
CA TYR A 4 36.51 45.50 -21.68
C TYR A 4 36.68 45.37 -20.16
N TRP A 5 35.68 45.89 -19.46
CA TRP A 5 35.13 45.27 -18.25
C TRP A 5 34.42 43.96 -18.61
N LEU A 6 35.00 42.81 -18.27
CA LEU A 6 34.35 41.50 -18.42
C LEU A 6 33.58 41.15 -17.14
N LYS A 7 32.29 41.52 -17.06
CA LYS A 7 31.38 40.93 -16.07
C LYS A 7 30.99 39.52 -16.54
N ILE A 8 31.66 38.52 -15.99
CA ILE A 8 31.25 37.12 -16.14
C ILE A 8 29.95 36.94 -15.33
N ILE A 9 28.81 37.04 -16.01
CA ILE A 9 27.52 36.60 -15.47
C ILE A 9 27.46 35.09 -15.69
N ILE A 10 27.79 34.32 -14.65
CA ILE A 10 27.54 32.88 -14.64
C ILE A 10 26.03 32.69 -14.50
N VAL A 11 25.34 32.58 -15.62
CA VAL A 11 23.94 32.11 -15.65
C VAL A 11 24.00 30.61 -15.37
N TYR A 12 23.89 30.23 -14.11
CA TYR A 12 23.58 28.85 -13.75
C TYR A 12 22.18 28.55 -14.32
N LYS A 13 22.13 27.89 -15.47
CA LYS A 13 20.91 27.23 -15.93
C LYS A 13 20.64 26.07 -14.97
N LEU A 14 19.94 26.37 -13.89
CA LEU A 14 19.23 25.39 -13.09
C LEU A 14 18.10 24.84 -13.96
N SER A 15 18.44 23.90 -14.86
CA SER A 15 17.48 23.01 -15.49
C SER A 15 16.93 22.07 -14.42
N HIS A 16 16.08 22.59 -13.53
CA HIS A 16 15.20 21.74 -12.75
C HIS A 16 14.22 21.15 -13.75
N ALA A 17 14.41 19.87 -14.08
CA ALA A 17 13.36 19.10 -14.72
C ALA A 17 12.16 19.13 -13.77
N ALA A 18 11.17 19.97 -14.07
CA ALA A 18 9.99 20.10 -13.23
C ALA A 18 9.33 18.71 -13.13
N ILE A 19 9.31 18.16 -11.92
CA ILE A 19 8.58 16.92 -11.67
C ILE A 19 7.10 17.25 -11.84
N VAL A 20 6.54 16.89 -13.00
CA VAL A 20 5.11 17.08 -13.28
C VAL A 20 4.34 16.09 -12.41
N SER A 21 3.88 16.57 -11.27
CA SER A 21 3.06 15.81 -10.34
C SER A 21 1.59 16.12 -10.58
N THR A 22 0.78 15.08 -10.79
CA THR A 22 -0.66 15.19 -11.02
C THR A 22 -1.43 14.53 -9.88
N SER A 23 -2.66 14.96 -9.62
CA SER A 23 -3.52 14.30 -8.64
C SER A 23 -3.94 12.92 -9.17
N ALA A 24 -3.59 11.86 -8.43
CA ALA A 24 -3.89 10.47 -8.79
C ALA A 24 -5.18 9.98 -8.10
N GLY A 25 -5.45 10.46 -6.89
CA GLY A 25 -6.67 10.16 -6.16
C GLY A 25 -6.81 10.97 -4.88
N ARG A 26 -7.85 10.67 -4.10
CA ARG A 26 -8.07 11.27 -2.78
C ARG A 26 -8.64 10.28 -1.77
N VAL A 27 -8.32 10.53 -0.51
CA VAL A 27 -8.89 9.87 0.67
C VAL A 27 -9.30 10.96 1.64
N SER A 28 -10.60 11.13 1.84
CA SER A 28 -11.19 12.24 2.60
C SER A 28 -10.68 13.57 2.03
N ASP A 29 -9.91 14.33 2.81
CA ASP A 29 -9.37 15.62 2.40
C ASP A 29 -7.88 15.52 1.97
N ILE A 30 -7.32 14.31 1.97
CA ILE A 30 -5.94 14.02 1.57
C ILE A 30 -5.89 13.69 0.08
N VAL A 31 -5.13 14.45 -0.69
CA VAL A 31 -4.88 14.19 -2.11
C VAL A 31 -3.59 13.39 -2.27
N ILE A 32 -3.66 12.25 -2.95
CA ILE A 32 -2.49 11.45 -3.31
C ILE A 32 -2.08 11.81 -4.73
N THR A 33 -0.79 12.11 -4.90
CA THR A 33 -0.21 12.52 -6.19
C THR A 33 0.48 11.37 -6.92
N SER A 34 0.67 11.51 -8.24
CA SER A 34 1.42 10.53 -9.05
C SER A 34 2.86 10.34 -8.53
N ARG A 35 3.53 11.41 -8.09
CA ARG A 35 4.85 11.32 -7.42
C ARG A 35 4.76 10.48 -6.15
N GLU A 36 3.76 10.73 -5.30
CA GLU A 36 3.59 9.98 -4.06
C GLU A 36 3.30 8.50 -4.29
N VAL A 37 2.49 8.15 -5.29
CA VAL A 37 2.23 6.75 -5.66
C VAL A 37 3.54 6.04 -6.01
N VAL A 38 4.39 6.67 -6.82
CA VAL A 38 5.70 6.10 -7.18
C VAL A 38 6.60 5.97 -5.95
N ILE A 39 6.67 6.99 -5.09
CA ILE A 39 7.46 6.91 -3.86
C ILE A 39 6.97 5.76 -2.96
N ASN A 40 5.66 5.64 -2.78
CA ASN A 40 5.04 4.60 -1.96
C ASN A 40 5.38 3.20 -2.50
N TYR A 41 5.25 3.01 -3.81
CA TYR A 41 5.66 1.78 -4.49
C TYR A 41 7.15 1.47 -4.31
N MET A 42 8.04 2.45 -4.53
CA MET A 42 9.48 2.26 -4.38
C MET A 42 9.89 1.91 -2.94
N ILE A 43 9.23 2.49 -1.95
CA ILE A 43 9.44 2.16 -0.54
C ILE A 43 8.97 0.73 -0.26
N GLU A 44 7.80 0.32 -0.75
CA GLU A 44 7.30 -1.05 -0.59
C GLU A 44 8.25 -2.08 -1.18
N GLU A 45 8.70 -1.87 -2.43
CA GLU A 45 9.68 -2.74 -3.10
C GLU A 45 11.00 -2.85 -2.31
N ALA A 46 11.46 -1.74 -1.73
CA ALA A 46 12.66 -1.73 -0.90
C ALA A 46 12.46 -2.48 0.43
N LEU A 47 11.24 -2.54 0.96
CA LEU A 47 10.93 -3.30 2.18
C LEU A 47 10.83 -4.81 1.92
N VAL A 48 10.29 -5.21 0.77
CA VAL A 48 10.06 -6.63 0.43
C VAL A 48 11.29 -7.29 -0.18
N SER A 49 12.03 -6.58 -1.05
CA SER A 49 13.16 -7.17 -1.78
C SER A 49 14.42 -7.27 -0.91
N PRO A 50 15.05 -8.46 -0.77
CA PRO A 50 16.30 -8.62 -0.03
C PRO A 50 17.47 -7.90 -0.72
N ASP A 51 17.50 -7.87 -2.05
CA ASP A 51 18.60 -7.32 -2.84
C ASP A 51 18.24 -6.04 -3.60
N ALA A 52 19.16 -5.07 -3.58
CA ALA A 52 19.01 -3.82 -4.33
C ALA A 52 19.12 -4.00 -5.86
N LYS A 53 19.67 -5.13 -6.34
CA LYS A 53 19.92 -5.40 -7.76
C LYS A 53 18.74 -6.03 -8.50
N SER A 54 17.76 -6.60 -7.79
CA SER A 54 16.56 -7.21 -8.37
C SER A 54 15.40 -6.23 -8.57
N GLN A 55 15.53 -4.98 -8.11
CA GLN A 55 14.52 -3.94 -8.24
C GLN A 55 14.42 -3.43 -9.69
N LYS A 56 13.76 -4.20 -10.56
CA LYS A 56 13.26 -3.69 -11.85
C LYS A 56 12.02 -2.85 -11.57
N LEU A 57 12.23 -1.55 -11.32
CA LEU A 57 11.15 -0.61 -11.10
C LEU A 57 10.40 -0.35 -12.40
N ALA A 58 9.13 -0.77 -12.43
CA ALA A 58 8.27 -0.65 -13.60
C ALA A 58 7.44 0.64 -13.62
N LEU A 59 7.27 1.31 -12.47
CA LEU A 59 6.41 2.49 -12.36
C LEU A 59 7.18 3.79 -12.48
N LYS A 60 6.72 4.64 -13.40
CA LYS A 60 7.20 6.01 -13.56
C LYS A 60 6.03 6.98 -13.43
N PRO A 61 6.27 8.21 -12.94
CA PRO A 61 5.20 9.20 -12.75
C PRO A 61 4.42 9.53 -14.02
N GLN A 62 5.03 9.38 -15.21
CA GLN A 62 4.38 9.61 -16.50
C GLN A 62 3.46 8.47 -16.97
N ASP A 63 3.58 7.27 -16.39
CA ASP A 63 2.85 6.08 -16.84
C ASP A 63 1.49 5.93 -16.15
N ILE A 64 0.83 7.06 -15.85
CA ILE A 64 -0.40 7.14 -15.04
C ILE A 64 -1.60 6.36 -15.62
N LYS A 65 -1.59 6.10 -16.93
CA LYS A 65 -2.65 5.35 -17.61
C LYS A 65 -2.41 3.83 -17.59
N SER A 66 -1.25 3.38 -17.12
CA SER A 66 -0.97 1.95 -17.09
C SER A 66 -1.80 1.25 -15.99
N ALA A 67 -2.25 0.04 -16.26
CA ALA A 67 -3.00 -0.75 -15.28
C ALA A 67 -2.22 -0.97 -13.97
N ALA A 68 -0.89 -1.11 -14.07
CA ALA A 68 -0.01 -1.19 -12.91
C ALA A 68 -0.07 0.09 -12.06
N PHE A 69 -0.04 1.26 -12.68
CA PHE A 69 -0.11 2.53 -11.95
C PHE A 69 -1.48 2.74 -11.30
N ILE A 70 -2.56 2.39 -11.99
CA ILE A 70 -3.93 2.44 -11.43
C ILE A 70 -4.02 1.53 -10.20
N ARG A 71 -3.49 0.31 -10.28
CA ARG A 71 -3.45 -0.63 -9.16
C ARG A 71 -2.67 -0.09 -7.96
N GLU A 72 -1.47 0.43 -8.17
CA GLU A 72 -0.67 1.00 -7.07
C GLU A 72 -1.29 2.29 -6.51
N THR A 73 -1.98 3.07 -7.33
CA THR A 73 -2.78 4.22 -6.87
C THR A 73 -3.88 3.74 -5.91
N THR A 74 -4.65 2.72 -6.31
CA THR A 74 -5.66 2.10 -5.45
C THR A 74 -5.05 1.58 -4.14
N ALA A 75 -3.91 0.91 -4.21
CA ALA A 75 -3.21 0.40 -3.03
C ALA A 75 -2.79 1.53 -2.07
N ALA A 76 -2.21 2.62 -2.58
CA ALA A 76 -1.82 3.78 -1.77
C ALA A 76 -3.02 4.48 -1.12
N LEU A 77 -4.15 4.58 -1.84
CA LEU A 77 -5.40 5.13 -1.32
C LEU A 77 -5.96 4.26 -0.18
N PHE A 78 -6.05 2.94 -0.37
CA PHE A 78 -6.50 2.04 0.70
C PHE A 78 -5.57 2.04 1.90
N GLU A 79 -4.25 2.01 1.70
CA GLU A 79 -3.27 2.15 2.79
C GLU A 79 -3.55 3.41 3.61
N THR A 80 -3.83 4.54 2.94
CA THR A 80 -4.13 5.81 3.61
C THR A 80 -5.44 5.75 4.39
N ALA A 81 -6.50 5.15 3.83
CA ALA A 81 -7.77 4.99 4.54
C ALA A 81 -7.62 4.10 5.79
N ILE A 82 -6.87 3.01 5.68
CA ILE A 82 -6.57 2.10 6.79
C ILE A 82 -5.74 2.80 7.87
N TYR A 83 -4.77 3.61 7.46
CA TYR A 83 -3.98 4.42 8.39
C TYR A 83 -4.85 5.40 9.17
N LEU A 84 -5.76 6.13 8.50
CA LEU A 84 -6.68 7.04 9.17
C LEU A 84 -7.59 6.29 10.15
N GLU A 85 -8.05 5.08 9.78
CA GLU A 85 -8.76 4.22 10.72
C GLU A 85 -7.88 3.88 11.91
N ALA A 86 -6.66 3.39 11.68
CA ALA A 86 -5.73 3.02 12.72
C ALA A 86 -5.35 4.18 13.65
N GLU A 87 -5.35 5.43 13.18
CA GLU A 87 -5.14 6.61 14.02
C GLU A 87 -6.22 6.78 15.09
N SER A 88 -7.45 6.35 14.81
CA SER A 88 -8.53 6.35 15.80
C SER A 88 -8.38 5.28 16.90
N PHE A 89 -7.45 4.32 16.73
CA PHE A 89 -7.16 3.27 17.71
C PHE A 89 -5.80 3.55 18.39
N SER A 90 -5.82 3.74 19.71
CA SER A 90 -4.64 4.08 20.52
C SER A 90 -3.62 2.93 20.66
N GLU A 91 -3.99 1.70 20.32
CA GLU A 91 -3.21 0.50 20.64
C GLU A 91 -2.14 0.13 19.59
N THR A 92 -2.06 0.85 18.46
CA THR A 92 -1.16 0.49 17.33
C THR A 92 -0.12 1.56 17.01
N ALA A 93 0.55 2.09 18.04
CA ALA A 93 1.63 3.04 17.83
C ALA A 93 2.92 2.33 17.37
N VAL A 94 3.36 2.61 16.14
CA VAL A 94 4.65 2.15 15.63
C VAL A 94 5.76 2.97 16.29
N SER A 95 6.73 2.30 16.92
CA SER A 95 7.85 2.99 17.56
C SER A 95 8.72 3.75 16.56
N GLU A 96 9.15 4.96 16.94
CA GLU A 96 9.99 5.80 16.07
C GLU A 96 11.33 5.12 15.72
N ALA A 97 11.87 4.31 16.63
CA ALA A 97 13.10 3.54 16.39
C ALA A 97 12.95 2.54 15.24
N VAL A 98 11.78 1.88 15.12
CA VAL A 98 11.49 0.98 14.00
C VAL A 98 11.36 1.77 12.70
N VAL A 99 10.68 2.92 12.72
CA VAL A 99 10.55 3.81 11.55
C VAL A 99 11.93 4.27 11.08
N GLU A 100 12.80 4.70 12.00
CA GLU A 100 14.16 5.15 11.69
C GLU A 100 15.00 4.04 11.06
N SER A 101 15.02 2.86 11.68
CA SER A 101 15.76 1.70 11.18
C SER A 101 15.33 1.33 9.75
N LYS A 102 14.01 1.27 9.50
CA LYS A 102 13.47 1.00 8.16
C LYS A 102 13.76 2.13 7.17
N ALA A 103 13.75 3.39 7.62
CA ALA A 103 14.10 4.52 6.76
C ALA A 103 15.56 4.44 6.29
N GLN A 104 16.50 4.12 7.19
CA GLN A 104 17.90 3.93 6.84
C GLN A 104 18.11 2.77 5.86
N ASP A 105 17.39 1.66 6.05
CA ASP A 105 17.40 0.53 5.13
C ASP A 105 16.89 0.90 3.73
N VAL A 106 15.77 1.63 3.64
CA VAL A 106 15.20 2.12 2.37
C VAL A 106 16.18 3.06 1.68
N ILE A 107 16.73 4.04 2.39
CA ILE A 107 17.73 4.98 1.86
C ILE A 107 18.93 4.21 1.32
N ARG A 108 19.47 3.25 2.08
CA ARG A 108 20.62 2.44 1.67
C ARG A 108 20.35 1.66 0.39
N LYS A 109 19.15 1.06 0.24
CA LYS A 109 18.76 0.27 -0.93
C LYS A 109 18.51 1.14 -2.16
N LEU A 110 17.89 2.30 -2.00
CA LEU A 110 17.48 3.18 -3.11
C LEU A 110 18.52 4.23 -3.51
N LYS A 111 19.60 4.43 -2.73
CA LYS A 111 20.60 5.50 -2.97
C LYS A 111 21.26 5.48 -4.36
N THR A 112 21.39 4.32 -5.01
CA THR A 112 22.01 4.20 -6.34
C THR A 112 20.99 4.30 -7.47
N ASN A 113 19.69 4.28 -7.15
CA ASN A 113 18.63 4.25 -8.13
C ASN A 113 18.45 5.64 -8.79
N LYS A 114 18.52 5.69 -10.12
CA LYS A 114 18.41 6.95 -10.88
C LYS A 114 17.02 7.57 -10.79
N ASP A 115 15.98 6.75 -10.82
CA ASP A 115 14.60 7.23 -10.79
C ASP A 115 14.22 7.71 -9.38
N TRP A 116 14.71 7.05 -8.31
CA TRP A 116 14.59 7.54 -6.94
C TRP A 116 15.20 8.94 -6.77
N LYS A 117 16.41 9.15 -7.31
CA LYS A 117 17.08 10.44 -7.24
C LYS A 117 16.28 11.56 -7.92
N LYS A 118 15.61 11.27 -9.04
CA LYS A 118 14.76 12.25 -9.75
C LYS A 118 13.51 12.65 -8.95
N LEU A 119 13.07 11.83 -8.00
CA LEU A 119 11.90 12.15 -7.17
C LEU A 119 12.23 13.12 -6.04
N GLU A 120 13.53 13.36 -5.78
CA GLU A 120 14.02 14.30 -4.76
C GLU A 120 13.32 14.10 -3.40
N VAL A 121 13.21 12.83 -2.97
CA VAL A 121 12.47 12.46 -1.76
C VAL A 121 13.23 12.88 -0.51
N ALA A 122 12.62 13.72 0.33
CA ALA A 122 13.20 14.14 1.59
C ALA A 122 13.09 13.02 2.65
N ASN A 123 14.06 12.95 3.57
CA ASN A 123 14.04 11.95 4.66
C ASN A 123 12.75 11.99 5.50
N ARG A 124 12.19 13.19 5.73
CA ARG A 124 10.91 13.35 6.42
C ARG A 124 9.75 12.68 5.68
N GLU A 125 9.74 12.73 4.35
CA GLU A 125 8.70 12.10 3.52
C GLU A 125 8.80 10.58 3.64
N ILE A 126 10.02 10.03 3.59
CA ILE A 126 10.27 8.60 3.77
C ILE A 126 9.73 8.12 5.12
N LYS A 127 10.07 8.82 6.21
CA LYS A 127 9.60 8.46 7.55
C LYS A 127 8.09 8.53 7.68
N ASN A 128 7.45 9.57 7.11
CA ASN A 128 6.00 9.71 7.15
C ASN A 128 5.29 8.58 6.39
N ILE A 129 5.78 8.23 5.19
CA ILE A 129 5.23 7.12 4.40
C ILE A 129 5.46 5.78 5.13
N LEU A 130 6.63 5.56 5.71
CA LEU A 130 6.92 4.36 6.48
C LEU A 130 6.04 4.24 7.73
N ARG A 131 5.86 5.32 8.49
CA ARG A 131 4.96 5.33 9.66
C ARG A 131 3.55 4.97 9.25
N ARG A 132 3.04 5.59 8.17
CA ARG A 132 1.72 5.29 7.59
C ARG A 132 1.59 3.81 7.26
N LYS A 133 2.53 3.29 6.48
CA LYS A 133 2.55 1.91 5.97
C LYS A 133 2.68 0.88 7.08
N LEU A 134 3.58 1.07 8.03
CA LEU A 134 3.79 0.16 9.16
C LEU A 134 2.53 0.11 10.03
N ARG A 135 1.96 1.27 10.37
CA ARG A 135 0.75 1.33 11.19
C ARG A 135 -0.45 0.70 10.48
N ALA A 136 -0.63 0.97 9.18
CA ALA A 136 -1.68 0.34 8.40
C ALA A 136 -1.52 -1.19 8.36
N LYS A 137 -0.29 -1.70 8.16
CA LYS A 137 -0.01 -3.15 8.16
C LYS A 137 -0.28 -3.81 9.52
N ASP A 138 0.15 -3.18 10.61
CA ASP A 138 -0.10 -3.71 11.95
C ASP A 138 -1.59 -3.68 12.30
N PHE A 139 -2.31 -2.65 11.87
CA PHE A 139 -3.76 -2.57 12.05
C PHE A 139 -4.52 -3.61 11.22
N ILE A 140 -4.10 -3.89 9.98
CA ILE A 140 -4.68 -4.99 9.18
C ILE A 140 -4.48 -6.33 9.89
N ARG A 141 -3.28 -6.60 10.43
CA ARG A 141 -3.02 -7.83 11.20
C ARG A 141 -3.95 -7.95 12.40
N PHE A 142 -4.03 -6.89 13.20
CA PHE A 142 -4.98 -6.81 14.32
C PHE A 142 -6.41 -7.09 13.88
N LYS A 143 -6.86 -6.51 12.75
CA LYS A 143 -8.20 -6.74 12.21
C LYS A 143 -8.42 -8.19 11.77
N ILE A 144 -7.45 -8.80 11.09
CA ILE A 144 -7.50 -10.22 10.69
C ILE A 144 -7.63 -11.09 11.94
N ASP A 145 -6.80 -10.87 12.96
CA ASP A 145 -6.80 -11.64 14.20
C ASP A 145 -8.11 -11.46 14.98
N SER A 146 -8.67 -10.23 14.99
CA SER A 146 -9.96 -9.94 15.64
C SER A 146 -11.17 -10.56 14.94
N VAL A 147 -11.03 -10.93 13.67
CA VAL A 147 -12.12 -11.44 12.83
C VAL A 147 -12.16 -12.97 12.83
N ALA A 148 -11.10 -13.65 13.26
CA ALA A 148 -11.03 -15.11 13.32
C ALA A 148 -12.07 -15.67 14.30
N ILE A 149 -13.11 -16.32 13.78
CA ILE A 149 -14.13 -17.02 14.57
C ILE A 149 -13.85 -18.52 14.57
N THR A 150 -14.14 -19.16 15.69
CA THR A 150 -14.20 -20.62 15.79
C THR A 150 -15.51 -21.14 15.20
N ILE A 151 -15.42 -21.94 14.13
CA ILE A 151 -16.58 -22.63 13.55
C ILE A 151 -16.95 -23.82 14.45
N THR A 152 -18.23 -23.91 14.79
CA THR A 152 -18.77 -24.98 15.63
C THR A 152 -18.86 -26.30 14.87
N ASP A 153 -18.97 -27.41 15.59
CA ASP A 153 -19.19 -28.73 14.98
C ASP A 153 -20.50 -28.78 14.20
N GLN A 154 -21.53 -28.10 14.72
CA GLN A 154 -22.85 -28.03 14.09
C GLN A 154 -22.79 -27.31 12.75
N GLU A 155 -22.15 -26.14 12.67
CA GLU A 155 -22.01 -25.41 11.41
C GLU A 155 -21.23 -26.20 10.35
N ALA A 156 -20.21 -26.95 10.78
CA ALA A 156 -19.46 -27.82 9.88
C ALA A 156 -20.31 -29.01 9.39
N GLN A 157 -21.12 -29.59 10.27
CA GLN A 157 -22.08 -30.65 9.93
C GLN A 157 -23.14 -30.13 8.95
N ASP A 158 -23.73 -28.96 9.23
CA ASP A 158 -24.73 -28.33 8.36
C ASP A 158 -24.14 -28.05 6.97
N TYR A 159 -22.90 -27.58 6.89
CA TYR A 159 -22.21 -27.39 5.61
C TYR A 159 -22.00 -28.71 4.87
N PHE A 160 -21.59 -29.76 5.59
CA PHE A 160 -21.36 -31.09 5.02
C PHE A 160 -22.64 -31.68 4.42
N ASP A 161 -23.75 -31.59 5.15
CA ASP A 161 -25.04 -32.11 4.72
C ASP A 161 -25.60 -31.33 3.53
N ASN A 162 -25.49 -29.99 3.55
CA ASN A 162 -25.91 -29.13 2.44
C ASN A 162 -25.03 -29.27 1.18
N ASN A 163 -23.82 -29.82 1.31
CA ASN A 163 -22.87 -29.98 0.21
C ASN A 163 -22.54 -31.46 -0.05
N ARG A 164 -23.45 -32.38 0.27
CA ARG A 164 -23.19 -33.83 0.25
C ARG A 164 -22.58 -34.35 -1.05
N LEU A 165 -22.98 -33.80 -2.19
CA LEU A 165 -22.45 -34.14 -3.51
C LEU A 165 -20.93 -33.95 -3.62
N LYS A 166 -20.34 -33.00 -2.88
CA LYS A 166 -18.88 -32.74 -2.86
C LYS A 166 -18.09 -33.74 -2.02
N PHE A 167 -18.78 -34.51 -1.18
CA PHE A 167 -18.17 -35.42 -0.20
C PHE A 167 -18.53 -36.89 -0.45
N GLU A 168 -19.31 -37.16 -1.50
CA GLU A 168 -19.73 -38.50 -1.92
C GLU A 168 -20.30 -39.31 -0.73
N ASN A 169 -19.88 -40.57 -0.59
CA ASN A 169 -20.29 -41.50 0.45
C ASN A 169 -19.39 -41.48 1.69
N LEU A 170 -18.51 -40.48 1.81
CA LEU A 170 -17.58 -40.40 2.95
C LEU A 170 -18.30 -39.87 4.21
N ASN A 171 -17.73 -40.14 5.38
CA ASN A 171 -18.30 -39.72 6.67
C ASN A 171 -17.80 -38.33 7.07
N PHE A 172 -18.65 -37.57 7.79
CA PHE A 172 -18.34 -36.22 8.26
C PHE A 172 -17.02 -36.12 9.03
N SER A 173 -16.73 -37.12 9.87
CA SER A 173 -15.51 -37.15 10.69
C SER A 173 -14.22 -37.01 9.88
N ASN A 174 -14.21 -37.43 8.61
CA ASN A 174 -13.03 -37.36 7.76
C ASN A 174 -12.75 -35.93 7.24
N PHE A 175 -13.77 -35.07 7.22
CA PHE A 175 -13.70 -33.72 6.65
C PHE A 175 -13.97 -32.60 7.64
N LYS A 176 -14.44 -32.91 8.84
CA LYS A 176 -14.80 -31.95 9.89
C LYS A 176 -13.79 -30.80 10.03
N GLU A 177 -12.51 -31.11 10.26
CA GLU A 177 -11.48 -30.08 10.45
C GLU A 177 -11.19 -29.26 9.18
N ASN A 178 -11.23 -29.91 8.01
CA ASN A 178 -11.05 -29.22 6.73
C ASN A 178 -12.22 -28.26 6.44
N ILE A 179 -13.46 -28.69 6.73
CA ILE A 179 -14.67 -27.88 6.59
C ILE A 179 -14.61 -26.69 7.54
N LYS A 180 -14.25 -26.91 8.80
CA LYS A 180 -14.08 -25.83 9.78
C LYS A 180 -13.06 -24.81 9.32
N SER A 181 -11.86 -25.26 8.93
CA SER A 181 -10.80 -24.38 8.43
C SER A 181 -11.26 -23.57 7.21
N TYR A 182 -11.93 -24.22 6.25
CA TYR A 182 -12.49 -23.57 5.08
C TYR A 182 -13.53 -22.50 5.44
N LEU A 183 -14.49 -22.84 6.31
CA LEU A 183 -15.55 -21.93 6.74
C LEU A 183 -14.99 -20.76 7.56
N THR A 184 -14.02 -21.00 8.45
CA THR A 184 -13.32 -19.92 9.18
C THR A 184 -12.71 -18.94 8.21
N LYS A 185 -11.96 -19.43 7.21
CA LYS A 185 -11.34 -18.59 6.19
C LYS A 185 -12.38 -17.82 5.37
N GLN A 186 -13.44 -18.50 4.92
CA GLN A 186 -14.49 -17.89 4.12
C GLN A 186 -15.23 -16.76 4.87
N GLN A 187 -15.56 -16.98 6.15
CA GLN A 187 -16.20 -15.95 6.97
C GLN A 187 -15.25 -14.79 7.26
N ALA A 188 -13.97 -15.07 7.51
CA ALA A 188 -12.96 -14.03 7.71
C ALA A 188 -12.78 -13.17 6.46
N ASP A 189 -12.63 -13.79 5.29
CA ASP A 189 -12.51 -13.10 4.00
C ASP A 189 -13.74 -12.22 3.73
N LYS A 190 -14.95 -12.72 4.00
CA LYS A 190 -16.19 -11.95 3.86
C LYS A 190 -16.19 -10.72 4.77
N ARG A 191 -15.90 -10.89 6.07
CA ARG A 191 -15.87 -9.78 7.03
C ARG A 191 -14.81 -8.74 6.72
N LEU A 192 -13.64 -9.18 6.24
CA LEU A 192 -12.58 -8.28 5.80
C LEU A 192 -13.02 -7.49 4.58
N LYS A 193 -13.67 -8.14 3.59
CA LYS A 193 -14.23 -7.46 2.42
C LYS A 193 -15.27 -6.41 2.83
N ASP A 194 -16.25 -6.78 3.65
CA ASP A 194 -17.29 -5.86 4.14
C ASP A 194 -16.65 -4.66 4.89
N TRP A 195 -15.62 -4.93 5.69
CA TRP A 195 -14.86 -3.88 6.38
C TRP A 195 -14.12 -2.95 5.40
N PHE A 196 -13.47 -3.48 4.37
CA PHE A 196 -12.81 -2.67 3.35
C PHE A 196 -13.80 -1.79 2.57
N GLU A 197 -14.98 -2.31 2.22
CA GLU A 197 -16.04 -1.53 1.56
C GLU A 197 -16.54 -0.40 2.48
N LEU A 198 -16.70 -0.68 3.78
CA LEU A 198 -17.05 0.34 4.76
C LEU A 198 -15.97 1.43 4.85
N LEU A 199 -14.69 1.06 4.88
CA LEU A 199 -13.59 2.03 4.88
C LEU A 199 -13.59 2.89 3.62
N GLN A 200 -13.80 2.28 2.45
CA GLN A 200 -13.85 2.99 1.17
C GLN A 200 -14.93 4.08 1.20
N SER A 201 -16.10 3.75 1.73
CA SER A 201 -17.23 4.68 1.89
C SER A 201 -16.95 5.75 2.97
N LYS A 202 -16.57 5.34 4.18
CA LYS A 202 -16.29 6.23 5.33
C LYS A 202 -15.26 7.29 4.99
N TYR A 203 -14.17 6.89 4.35
CA TYR A 203 -13.07 7.79 4.00
C TYR A 203 -13.19 8.38 2.59
N ARG A 204 -14.31 8.21 1.88
CA ARG A 204 -14.55 8.82 0.56
C ARG A 204 -13.36 8.57 -0.39
N VAL A 205 -12.96 7.30 -0.53
CA VAL A 205 -11.81 6.92 -1.35
C VAL A 205 -12.16 7.04 -2.83
N HIS A 206 -11.43 7.88 -3.56
CA HIS A 206 -11.60 8.07 -5.00
C HIS A 206 -10.28 7.90 -5.75
N ASN A 207 -10.31 7.04 -6.77
CA ASN A 207 -9.21 6.87 -7.70
C ASN A 207 -9.55 7.56 -9.02
N PHE A 208 -9.01 8.76 -9.23
CA PHE A 208 -9.29 9.57 -10.42
C PHE A 208 -8.79 8.92 -11.71
N LEU A 209 -7.83 8.00 -11.63
CA LEU A 209 -7.29 7.30 -12.79
C LEU A 209 -8.16 6.12 -13.21
N ALA A 210 -8.76 5.42 -12.25
CA ALA A 210 -9.71 4.34 -12.52
C ALA A 210 -11.03 4.87 -13.10
N GLU A 211 -11.56 5.98 -12.57
CA GLU A 211 -12.82 6.59 -13.00
C GLU A 211 -12.76 7.12 -14.45
N ARG A 212 -11.58 7.50 -14.94
CA ARG A 212 -11.36 8.01 -16.31
C ARG A 212 -11.04 6.94 -17.35
N SER A 213 -10.93 5.68 -16.93
CA SER A 213 -10.57 4.57 -17.80
C SER A 213 -11.80 3.89 -18.46
N TYR A 214 -13.00 4.41 -18.18
CA TYR A 214 -14.26 4.09 -18.84
C TYR A 214 -14.71 5.26 -19.71
#